data_AF-M0LBN5-F1
#
_entry.id   AF-M0LBN5-F1
#
_cell.length_a   1.000
_cell.length_b   1.000
_cell.length_c   1.000
_cell.angle_alpha   90.00
_cell.angle_beta   90.00
_cell.angle_gamma   90.00
#
_symmetry.space_group_name_H-M   'P 1'
#
loop_
_entity.id
_entity.type
_entity.pdbx_description
1 polymer ?
#
loop_
_entity_poly.entity_id
_entity_poly.type
_entity_poly.pdbx_seq_one_letter_code
_entity_poly.pdbx_strand_id
1 'polypeptide(L)'
;MAGLLVTSIVTGIVAADPPQPGTEENGLTENESATLWSRDSDNYISQEEYRQRYGENRSAVHQVANGADVTFKRPPATAATWTRNDFEDLDAGGADTSVHPSHADLEDGVFIDDAHATIFAVQPSTRGHLESGETPLYIAPNGTMRGFVDYRVRVPNGSSSGNTTIEWSLTEHEIEEVRLKKDGETIATEDGTHTPALDYQIEDDWSANLTLEAEISARLKKTTRFDQGNRTDVDVTYRTESRNVSDAIAVEIYDLSAYPYYAEYPNGDAGVAIFQSRPWQGYTLTEDGDARVRGVWRFYTVRNTNWDTLVQSNQTDRTTVESDAIPVYVHAYPSRIGPRAEPVRDGPELIETWGTDRPSPVDSIGDNVNIDIVNQSYTTTYGVAVRAETVDREALHVAGIVRGVNASIAEPDGGSERQLRRSNLTVKLLEQNQSQATLRIELQDNQTGASITLDDTRQYPIRGTTRNGYITVADQRVETNESGVAIVTIDEPGIYTANYHPGSWLGHDPAYVSDSATARWHPLGTIEGWFALVFEVGWQLLPFFVMFYAGKRLLRMLGPEDIFQQEP
;
A
#
# COMPACT_ATOMS: atom_id res chain seq x y z
N MET A 1 12.11 22.25 60.05
CA MET A 1 11.69 22.07 58.65
C MET A 1 12.78 21.30 57.93
N ALA A 2 12.56 20.01 57.71
CA ALA A 2 13.48 19.16 56.96
C ALA A 2 12.83 18.92 55.59
N GLY A 3 13.51 19.34 54.52
CA GLY A 3 13.05 19.19 53.15
C GLY A 3 13.28 17.76 52.66
N LEU A 4 12.21 17.13 52.19
CA LEU A 4 12.21 15.83 51.54
C LEU A 4 12.71 16.02 50.09
N LEU A 5 13.87 15.49 49.77
CA LEU A 5 14.35 15.34 48.38
C LEU A 5 13.71 14.07 47.82
N VAL A 6 12.67 14.24 46.99
CA VAL A 6 12.13 13.17 46.15
C VAL A 6 13.04 13.06 44.93
N THR A 7 13.93 12.08 44.92
CA THR A 7 14.66 11.67 43.72
C THR A 7 13.71 10.85 42.85
N SER A 8 13.13 11.49 41.85
CA SER A 8 12.47 10.82 40.72
C SER A 8 13.54 10.09 39.91
N ILE A 9 13.63 8.78 40.07
CA ILE A 9 14.39 7.90 39.19
C ILE A 9 13.57 7.77 37.91
N VAL A 10 14.00 8.46 36.86
CA VAL A 10 13.56 8.19 35.49
C VAL A 10 14.27 6.91 35.06
N THR A 11 13.60 5.77 35.16
CA THR A 11 14.04 4.55 34.49
C THR A 11 13.87 4.77 32.99
N GLY A 12 14.97 4.97 32.28
CA GLY A 12 14.95 4.89 30.82
C GLY A 12 14.50 3.50 30.41
N ILE A 13 13.57 3.42 29.46
CA ILE A 13 13.13 2.17 28.86
C ILE A 13 14.34 1.62 28.10
N VAL A 14 14.99 0.60 28.65
CA VAL A 14 15.99 -0.19 27.92
C VAL A 14 15.18 -1.20 27.12
N ALA A 15 15.03 -0.96 25.81
CA ALA A 15 14.54 -1.98 24.90
C ALA A 15 15.61 -3.08 24.80
N ALA A 16 15.21 -4.35 24.89
CA ALA A 16 16.13 -5.47 24.67
C ALA A 16 16.64 -5.45 23.22
N ASP A 17 17.89 -5.84 22.97
CA ASP A 17 18.36 -6.02 21.59
C ASP A 17 17.66 -7.25 20.97
N PRO A 18 17.32 -7.23 19.66
CA PRO A 18 16.73 -8.41 19.05
C PRO A 18 17.71 -9.59 19.11
N PRO A 19 17.21 -10.83 19.16
CA PRO A 19 18.05 -12.02 19.10
C PRO A 19 18.85 -12.06 17.79
N GLN A 20 20.03 -12.65 17.87
CA GLN A 20 20.95 -12.71 16.74
C GLN A 20 20.36 -13.61 15.63
N PRO A 21 20.50 -13.24 14.35
CA PRO A 21 20.00 -14.06 13.26
C PRO A 21 20.59 -15.48 13.29
N GLY A 22 19.72 -16.49 13.26
CA GLY A 22 20.09 -17.90 13.28
C GLY A 22 20.45 -18.49 14.64
N THR A 23 20.31 -17.76 15.75
CA THR A 23 20.51 -18.32 17.10
C THR A 23 19.26 -18.96 17.68
N GLU A 24 18.07 -18.52 17.24
CA GLU A 24 16.79 -19.06 17.71
C GLU A 24 16.33 -20.29 16.91
N GLU A 25 15.74 -21.26 17.61
CA GLU A 25 15.13 -22.45 17.01
C GLU A 25 13.67 -22.21 16.54
N ASN A 26 13.38 -21.01 16.02
CA ASN A 26 12.04 -20.57 15.62
C ASN A 26 11.63 -20.97 14.20
N GLY A 27 12.32 -21.93 13.57
CA GLY A 27 12.00 -22.43 12.23
C GLY A 27 12.28 -21.47 11.06
N LEU A 28 12.94 -20.34 11.29
CA LEU A 28 13.44 -19.46 10.22
C LEU A 28 14.91 -19.73 9.91
N THR A 29 15.30 -19.48 8.66
CA THR A 29 16.73 -19.46 8.29
C THR A 29 17.43 -18.22 8.84
N GLU A 30 18.78 -18.25 8.88
CA GLU A 30 19.60 -17.06 9.24
C GLU A 30 19.22 -15.84 8.39
N ASN A 31 18.99 -16.03 7.09
CA ASN A 31 18.63 -14.94 6.19
C ASN A 31 17.22 -14.40 6.47
N GLU A 32 16.27 -15.25 6.83
CA GLU A 32 14.91 -14.81 7.13
C GLU A 32 14.85 -14.07 8.45
N SER A 33 15.49 -14.60 9.50
CA SER A 33 15.60 -13.96 10.81
C SER A 33 16.33 -12.62 10.75
N ALA A 34 17.38 -12.50 9.91
CA ALA A 34 18.08 -11.23 9.71
C ALA A 34 17.17 -10.10 9.18
N THR A 35 16.07 -10.43 8.49
CA THR A 35 15.20 -9.42 7.84
C THR A 35 14.02 -8.96 8.68
N LEU A 36 13.92 -9.41 9.94
CA LEU A 36 12.74 -9.20 10.78
C LEU A 36 12.69 -7.85 11.49
N TRP A 37 13.85 -7.27 11.76
CA TRP A 37 14.00 -6.15 12.69
C TRP A 37 14.19 -4.87 11.88
N SER A 38 13.18 -4.00 11.90
CA SER A 38 13.27 -2.68 11.26
C SER A 38 13.14 -1.52 12.25
N ARG A 39 13.34 -1.79 13.55
CA ARG A 39 13.22 -0.82 14.66
C ARG A 39 14.40 -0.92 15.63
N ASP A 40 15.32 -1.83 15.35
CA ASP A 40 16.57 -1.98 16.08
C ASP A 40 17.54 -0.87 15.70
N SER A 41 18.64 -0.78 16.45
CA SER A 41 19.66 0.20 16.15
C SER A 41 20.49 -0.29 14.95
N ASP A 42 20.39 0.41 13.83
CA ASP A 42 21.22 0.23 12.62
C ASP A 42 22.71 0.52 12.89
N ASN A 43 23.38 -0.37 13.62
CA ASN A 43 24.80 -0.28 13.92
C ASN A 43 25.59 -1.13 12.92
N TYR A 44 25.82 -0.54 11.74
CA TYR A 44 26.63 -1.18 10.71
C TYR A 44 28.04 -1.46 11.23
N ILE A 45 28.39 -2.74 11.32
CA ILE A 45 29.77 -3.19 11.56
C ILE A 45 30.32 -3.85 10.30
N SER A 46 31.63 -3.81 10.12
CA SER A 46 32.28 -4.49 8.99
C SER A 46 32.28 -6.02 9.17
N GLN A 47 32.47 -6.77 8.09
CA GLN A 47 32.59 -8.24 8.16
C GLN A 47 33.77 -8.68 9.04
N GLU A 48 34.84 -7.90 9.06
CA GLU A 48 36.02 -8.19 9.89
C GLU A 48 35.71 -8.03 11.38
N GLU A 49 35.04 -6.93 11.75
CA GLU A 49 34.59 -6.68 13.13
C GLU A 49 33.55 -7.71 13.59
N TYR A 50 32.59 -8.07 12.73
CA TYR A 50 31.61 -9.11 13.02
C TYR A 50 32.31 -10.44 13.36
N ARG A 51 33.27 -10.87 12.53
CA ARG A 51 34.04 -12.09 12.79
C ARG A 51 34.88 -12.00 14.05
N GLN A 52 35.42 -10.83 14.39
CA GLN A 52 36.15 -10.62 15.64
C GLN A 52 35.24 -10.73 16.87
N ARG A 53 33.98 -10.28 16.76
CA ARG A 53 33.01 -10.29 17.86
C ARG A 53 32.35 -11.65 18.06
N TYR A 54 31.90 -12.29 16.99
CA TYR A 54 31.06 -13.49 17.04
C TYR A 54 31.78 -14.77 16.59
N GLY A 55 33.00 -14.66 16.04
CA GLY A 55 33.80 -15.83 15.64
C GLY A 55 33.34 -16.50 14.34
N GLU A 56 32.36 -15.94 13.64
CA GLU A 56 31.76 -16.52 12.43
C GLU A 56 31.63 -15.50 11.29
N ASN A 57 31.29 -15.99 10.09
CA ASN A 57 30.99 -15.11 8.95
C ASN A 57 29.48 -15.05 8.74
N ARG A 58 28.95 -13.86 8.43
CA ARG A 58 27.54 -13.64 8.13
C ARG A 58 27.28 -13.58 6.62
N SER A 59 26.05 -13.90 6.24
CA SER A 59 25.60 -13.83 4.86
C SER A 59 25.59 -12.39 4.30
N ALA A 60 25.48 -12.24 2.98
CA ALA A 60 25.33 -10.93 2.34
C ALA A 60 24.00 -10.25 2.71
N VAL A 61 22.93 -11.02 2.94
CA VAL A 61 21.63 -10.49 3.37
C VAL A 61 21.73 -9.94 4.78
N HIS A 62 22.37 -10.69 5.69
CA HIS A 62 22.62 -10.27 7.06
C HIS A 62 23.53 -9.02 7.12
N GLN A 63 24.52 -8.91 6.23
CA GLN A 63 25.33 -7.68 6.12
C GLN A 63 24.50 -6.44 5.76
N VAL A 64 23.52 -6.59 4.87
CA VAL A 64 22.62 -5.49 4.50
C VAL A 64 21.69 -5.16 5.66
N ALA A 65 21.04 -6.19 6.22
CA ALA A 65 20.07 -6.02 7.29
C ALA A 65 20.66 -5.41 8.58
N ASN A 66 21.97 -5.60 8.84
CA ASN A 66 22.64 -4.98 9.99
C ASN A 66 22.83 -3.45 9.86
N GLY A 67 22.73 -2.88 8.66
CA GLY A 67 22.90 -1.45 8.44
C GLY A 67 21.73 -0.75 7.77
N ALA A 68 20.66 -1.49 7.45
CA ALA A 68 19.46 -0.95 6.82
C ALA A 68 18.29 -1.93 6.91
N ASP A 69 17.09 -1.39 7.09
CA ASP A 69 15.85 -2.15 7.06
C ASP A 69 15.59 -2.81 5.71
N VAL A 70 15.17 -4.07 5.78
CA VAL A 70 14.82 -4.85 4.60
C VAL A 70 13.34 -4.71 4.28
N THR A 71 13.03 -4.34 3.04
CA THR A 71 11.65 -4.14 2.58
C THR A 71 11.24 -5.18 1.54
N PHE A 72 10.02 -5.66 1.64
CA PHE A 72 9.46 -6.72 0.82
C PHE A 72 8.49 -6.18 -0.22
N LYS A 73 8.37 -6.92 -1.34
CA LYS A 73 7.40 -6.63 -2.40
C LYS A 73 6.00 -7.21 -2.13
N ARG A 74 5.92 -8.17 -1.21
CA ARG A 74 4.71 -8.89 -0.77
C ARG A 74 4.76 -9.04 0.76
N PRO A 75 3.63 -9.18 1.44
CA PRO A 75 3.59 -9.45 2.87
C PRO A 75 4.41 -10.72 3.18
N PRO A 76 5.52 -10.63 3.92
CA PRO A 76 6.37 -11.79 4.18
C PRO A 76 5.70 -12.77 5.16
N ALA A 77 6.07 -14.05 5.06
CA ALA A 77 5.64 -15.09 6.00
C ALA A 77 6.38 -15.03 7.34
N THR A 78 7.56 -14.42 7.35
CA THR A 78 8.56 -14.52 8.41
C THR A 78 8.03 -13.99 9.75
N ALA A 79 7.27 -12.90 9.75
CA ALA A 79 6.62 -12.37 10.95
C ALA A 79 5.63 -13.36 11.60
N ALA A 80 4.82 -14.06 10.79
CA ALA A 80 3.87 -15.03 11.31
C ALA A 80 4.56 -16.31 11.80
N THR A 81 5.58 -16.77 11.08
CA THR A 81 6.39 -17.92 11.50
C THR A 81 7.14 -17.64 12.80
N TRP A 82 7.80 -16.48 12.91
CA TRP A 82 8.48 -16.04 14.13
C TRP A 82 7.50 -16.05 15.30
N THR A 83 6.49 -15.18 15.27
CA THR A 83 5.55 -14.97 16.37
C THR A 83 4.87 -16.25 16.83
N ARG A 84 4.52 -17.15 15.91
CA ARG A 84 3.89 -18.42 16.29
C ARG A 84 4.84 -19.30 17.10
N ASN A 85 6.09 -19.42 16.65
CA ASN A 85 7.02 -20.38 17.24
C ASN A 85 7.63 -19.80 18.53
N ASP A 86 7.94 -18.50 18.53
CA ASP A 86 8.44 -17.75 19.69
C ASP A 86 7.40 -17.67 20.83
N PHE A 87 6.10 -17.74 20.49
CA PHE A 87 5.03 -17.83 21.50
C PHE A 87 5.10 -19.10 22.36
N GLU A 88 5.74 -20.17 21.85
CA GLU A 88 5.92 -21.42 22.62
C GLU A 88 6.96 -21.25 23.74
N ASP A 89 7.79 -20.20 23.67
CA ASP A 89 8.82 -19.87 24.67
C ASP A 89 8.28 -19.00 25.82
N LEU A 90 7.00 -18.61 25.79
CA LEU A 90 6.37 -17.90 26.92
C LEU A 90 6.08 -18.85 28.08
N ASP A 91 6.82 -18.65 29.17
CA ASP A 91 6.57 -19.33 30.43
C ASP A 91 5.73 -18.49 31.40
N ALA A 92 4.60 -19.05 31.82
CA ALA A 92 3.80 -18.50 32.90
C ALA A 92 4.43 -18.76 34.28
N GLY A 93 3.98 -17.99 35.26
CA GLY A 93 4.32 -18.20 36.64
C GLY A 93 3.67 -19.45 37.25
N GLY A 94 3.83 -19.57 38.57
CA GLY A 94 3.23 -20.64 39.36
C GLY A 94 2.11 -20.12 40.26
N ALA A 95 1.67 -20.94 41.20
CA ALA A 95 0.60 -20.54 42.12
C ALA A 95 0.91 -19.27 42.95
N ASP A 96 2.17 -18.92 43.16
CA ASP A 96 2.61 -17.79 44.00
C ASP A 96 3.34 -16.68 43.24
N THR A 97 3.48 -16.84 41.92
CA THR A 97 4.25 -15.93 41.05
C THR A 97 3.43 -15.65 39.79
N SER A 98 3.29 -14.38 39.41
CA SER A 98 2.71 -13.99 38.13
C SER A 98 3.77 -13.39 37.22
N VAL A 99 3.62 -13.59 35.92
CA VAL A 99 4.46 -13.06 34.85
C VAL A 99 3.56 -12.30 33.89
N HIS A 100 3.87 -11.04 33.61
CA HIS A 100 3.05 -10.23 32.70
C HIS A 100 3.90 -9.19 31.97
N PRO A 101 3.53 -8.78 30.74
CA PRO A 101 4.21 -7.65 30.10
C PRO A 101 3.88 -6.35 30.85
N SER A 102 4.73 -5.33 30.71
CA SER A 102 4.61 -4.09 31.50
C SER A 102 3.34 -3.28 31.21
N HIS A 103 2.65 -3.59 30.11
CA HIS A 103 1.43 -2.92 29.65
C HIS A 103 0.16 -3.73 29.95
N ALA A 104 0.27 -4.89 30.60
CA ALA A 104 -0.89 -5.69 30.96
C ALA A 104 -1.82 -4.92 31.92
N ASP A 105 -3.12 -5.01 31.66
CA ASP A 105 -4.16 -4.54 32.57
C ASP A 105 -4.38 -5.60 33.66
N LEU A 106 -3.92 -5.31 34.88
CA LEU A 106 -3.95 -6.24 36.01
C LEU A 106 -5.19 -6.02 36.88
N GLU A 107 -5.79 -7.12 37.33
CA GLU A 107 -6.90 -7.13 38.27
C GLU A 107 -6.55 -7.91 39.55
N ASP A 108 -6.91 -7.32 40.68
CA ASP A 108 -6.69 -7.90 42.01
C ASP A 108 -8.00 -8.32 42.68
N GLY A 109 -7.89 -9.36 43.49
CA GLY A 109 -8.98 -9.97 44.22
C GLY A 109 -8.67 -10.22 45.69
N VAL A 110 -9.44 -11.14 46.29
CA VAL A 110 -9.25 -11.53 47.69
C VAL A 110 -8.13 -12.56 47.81
N PHE A 111 -8.12 -13.53 46.90
CA PHE A 111 -7.19 -14.65 46.79
C PHE A 111 -6.44 -14.69 45.46
N ILE A 112 -6.88 -13.95 44.43
CA ILE A 112 -6.23 -13.89 43.12
C ILE A 112 -5.63 -12.49 42.97
N ASP A 113 -4.36 -12.39 42.61
CA ASP A 113 -3.65 -11.13 42.39
C ASP A 113 -3.00 -11.11 41.01
N ASP A 114 -2.77 -9.90 40.51
CA ASP A 114 -2.08 -9.63 39.24
C ASP A 114 -2.67 -10.44 38.08
N ALA A 115 -3.98 -10.72 38.12
CA ALA A 115 -4.64 -11.49 37.08
C ALA A 115 -4.76 -10.65 35.81
N HIS A 116 -4.40 -11.24 34.67
CA HIS A 116 -4.54 -10.58 33.39
C HIS A 116 -4.79 -11.59 32.26
N ALA A 117 -5.35 -11.09 31.17
CA ALA A 117 -5.27 -11.72 29.87
C ALA A 117 -4.72 -10.64 28.93
N THR A 118 -3.64 -10.92 28.20
CA THR A 118 -3.00 -9.93 27.33
C THR A 118 -2.81 -10.50 25.94
N ILE A 119 -3.16 -9.73 24.92
CA ILE A 119 -3.04 -10.15 23.53
C ILE A 119 -1.56 -10.13 23.13
N PHE A 120 -1.03 -11.32 22.79
CA PHE A 120 0.31 -11.47 22.25
C PHE A 120 0.33 -11.10 20.77
N ALA A 121 -0.53 -11.74 19.97
CA ALA A 121 -0.65 -11.45 18.56
C ALA A 121 -1.97 -11.85 17.91
N VAL A 122 -2.32 -11.15 16.82
CA VAL A 122 -3.37 -11.56 15.88
C VAL A 122 -2.74 -11.72 14.50
N GLN A 123 -2.80 -12.91 13.91
CA GLN A 123 -2.11 -13.22 12.66
C GLN A 123 -2.92 -14.15 11.74
N PRO A 124 -2.75 -14.06 10.40
CA PRO A 124 -1.92 -13.08 9.70
C PRO A 124 -2.56 -11.68 9.73
N SER A 125 -1.71 -10.67 9.92
CA SER A 125 -2.15 -9.28 10.02
C SER A 125 -1.14 -8.34 9.37
N THR A 126 -1.57 -7.12 9.07
CA THR A 126 -0.73 -6.07 8.51
C THR A 126 -1.16 -4.71 9.00
N ARG A 127 -0.23 -3.97 9.62
CA ARG A 127 -0.44 -2.58 10.00
C ARG A 127 -0.30 -1.69 8.77
N GLY A 128 -1.37 -1.05 8.32
CA GLY A 128 -1.34 -0.18 7.14
C GLY A 128 -1.00 1.26 7.53
N HIS A 129 0.09 1.82 7.01
CA HIS A 129 0.44 3.24 7.20
C HIS A 129 -0.18 4.06 6.07
N LEU A 130 -1.40 4.57 6.28
CA LEU A 130 -2.17 5.25 5.22
C LEU A 130 -1.90 6.76 5.20
N GLU A 131 -2.01 7.41 6.35
CA GLU A 131 -1.64 8.81 6.55
C GLU A 131 -1.27 9.02 8.02
N SER A 132 -0.80 10.22 8.37
CA SER A 132 -0.44 10.54 9.75
C SER A 132 -1.67 10.43 10.66
N GLY A 133 -1.62 9.49 11.60
CA GLY A 133 -2.73 9.18 12.53
C GLY A 133 -3.69 8.07 12.05
N GLU A 134 -3.58 7.59 10.81
CA GLU A 134 -4.40 6.50 10.27
C GLU A 134 -3.52 5.26 10.05
N THR A 135 -3.44 4.41 11.08
CA THR A 135 -2.70 3.15 11.04
C THR A 135 -3.55 1.93 11.43
N PRO A 136 -4.54 1.52 10.61
CA PRO A 136 -5.37 0.37 10.92
C PRO A 136 -4.55 -0.92 10.98
N LEU A 137 -4.95 -1.83 11.87
CA LEU A 137 -4.47 -3.21 11.88
C LEU A 137 -5.41 -4.06 11.03
N TYR A 138 -5.00 -4.37 9.80
CA TYR A 138 -5.72 -5.28 8.94
C TYR A 138 -5.49 -6.72 9.37
N ILE A 139 -6.55 -7.49 9.57
CA ILE A 139 -6.46 -8.93 9.86
C ILE A 139 -7.11 -9.72 8.74
N ALA A 140 -6.60 -10.92 8.46
CA ALA A 140 -7.29 -11.81 7.55
C ALA A 140 -8.63 -12.25 8.15
N PRO A 141 -9.67 -12.50 7.32
CA PRO A 141 -10.95 -13.06 7.78
C PRO A 141 -10.79 -14.37 8.56
N ASN A 142 -9.78 -15.17 8.20
CA ASN A 142 -9.40 -16.39 8.89
C ASN A 142 -7.99 -16.22 9.49
N GLY A 143 -7.84 -16.49 10.78
CA GLY A 143 -6.56 -16.36 11.46
C GLY A 143 -6.58 -16.94 12.88
N THR A 144 -5.54 -16.63 13.65
CA THR A 144 -5.37 -17.06 15.03
C THR A 144 -5.06 -15.86 15.91
N MET A 145 -5.74 -15.76 17.06
CA MET A 145 -5.34 -14.87 18.15
C MET A 145 -4.56 -15.68 19.21
N ARG A 146 -3.42 -15.13 19.62
CA ARG A 146 -2.57 -15.66 20.68
C ARG A 146 -2.63 -14.74 21.88
N GLY A 147 -2.81 -15.30 23.06
CA GLY A 147 -2.92 -14.58 24.31
C GLY A 147 -1.97 -15.11 25.37
N PHE A 148 -1.70 -14.30 26.38
CA PHE A 148 -0.99 -14.72 27.58
C PHE A 148 -1.84 -14.39 28.80
N VAL A 149 -2.17 -15.42 29.57
CA VAL A 149 -3.01 -15.34 30.76
C VAL A 149 -2.16 -15.80 31.93
N ASP A 150 -2.00 -14.96 32.94
CA ASP A 150 -1.33 -15.36 34.16
C ASP A 150 -1.89 -14.63 35.38
N TYR A 151 -1.60 -15.18 36.55
CA TYR A 151 -2.06 -14.69 37.84
C TYR A 151 -1.26 -15.36 38.96
N ARG A 152 -1.39 -14.83 40.19
CA ARG A 152 -0.90 -15.53 41.38
C ARG A 152 -1.96 -15.62 42.45
N VAL A 153 -1.82 -16.61 43.33
CA VAL A 153 -2.76 -16.88 44.41
C VAL A 153 -2.23 -16.35 45.74
N ARG A 154 -2.91 -15.33 46.27
CA ARG A 154 -2.68 -14.79 47.61
C ARG A 154 -3.29 -15.70 48.67
N VAL A 155 -2.48 -16.55 49.29
CA VAL A 155 -2.88 -17.34 50.46
C VAL A 155 -2.78 -16.46 51.72
N PRO A 156 -3.89 -16.21 52.46
CA PRO A 156 -3.83 -15.38 53.65
C PRO A 156 -2.94 -15.98 54.75
N ASN A 157 -2.22 -15.12 55.46
CA ASN A 157 -1.44 -15.54 56.61
C ASN A 157 -2.34 -16.22 57.67
N GLY A 158 -1.85 -17.33 58.22
CA GLY A 158 -2.47 -17.94 59.39
C GLY A 158 -2.48 -16.98 60.57
N SER A 159 -3.39 -17.19 61.51
CA SER A 159 -3.45 -16.39 62.74
C SER A 159 -3.79 -17.26 63.94
N SER A 160 -3.14 -16.98 65.06
CA SER A 160 -3.46 -17.60 66.35
C SER A 160 -3.82 -16.51 67.35
N SER A 161 -5.01 -16.62 67.94
CA SER A 161 -5.49 -15.68 68.96
C SER A 161 -6.26 -16.43 70.03
N GLY A 162 -5.80 -16.31 71.29
CA GLY A 162 -6.36 -17.04 72.42
C GLY A 162 -6.29 -18.54 72.21
N ASN A 163 -7.46 -19.17 72.12
CA ASN A 163 -7.60 -20.60 71.89
C ASN A 163 -7.98 -20.97 70.44
N THR A 164 -7.91 -20.02 69.51
CA THR A 164 -8.28 -20.22 68.10
C THR A 164 -7.06 -20.10 67.22
N THR A 165 -6.82 -21.07 66.34
CA THR A 165 -5.80 -21.03 65.28
C THR A 165 -6.47 -21.19 63.92
N ILE A 166 -6.21 -20.28 62.99
CA ILE A 166 -6.69 -20.30 61.61
C ILE A 166 -5.50 -20.56 60.69
N GLU A 167 -5.62 -21.59 59.87
CA GLU A 167 -4.67 -21.95 58.82
C GLU A 167 -5.38 -21.91 57.46
N TRP A 168 -4.66 -21.44 56.43
CA TRP A 168 -5.11 -21.42 55.05
C TRP A 168 -4.17 -22.27 54.21
N SER A 169 -4.73 -23.01 53.25
CA SER A 169 -3.96 -23.74 52.25
C SER A 169 -4.66 -23.68 50.89
N LEU A 170 -3.91 -23.42 49.82
CA LEU A 170 -4.40 -23.56 48.46
C LEU A 170 -4.79 -25.03 48.21
N THR A 171 -5.96 -25.23 47.61
CA THR A 171 -6.45 -26.58 47.24
C THR A 171 -6.43 -26.76 45.74
N GLU A 172 -6.85 -25.74 45.00
CA GLU A 172 -7.06 -25.78 43.56
C GLU A 172 -6.97 -24.35 43.01
N HIS A 173 -6.40 -24.20 41.82
CA HIS A 173 -6.42 -22.97 41.04
C HIS A 173 -6.28 -23.35 39.57
N GLU A 174 -7.02 -22.68 38.70
CA GLU A 174 -6.96 -22.93 37.28
C GLU A 174 -7.46 -21.73 36.48
N ILE A 175 -7.08 -21.69 35.21
CA ILE A 175 -7.81 -20.95 34.20
C ILE A 175 -8.94 -21.89 33.79
N GLU A 176 -10.18 -21.43 33.90
CA GLU A 176 -11.36 -22.26 33.61
C GLU A 176 -11.62 -22.31 32.11
N GLU A 177 -11.58 -21.16 31.45
CA GLU A 177 -11.89 -21.01 30.03
C GLU A 177 -11.24 -19.74 29.48
N VAL A 178 -10.85 -19.78 28.21
CA VAL A 178 -10.47 -18.59 27.44
C VAL A 178 -11.42 -18.42 26.26
N ARG A 179 -11.91 -17.21 26.05
CA ARG A 179 -12.88 -16.85 25.02
C ARG A 179 -12.32 -15.72 24.15
N LEU A 180 -12.48 -15.87 22.85
CA LEU A 180 -12.31 -14.79 21.88
C LEU A 180 -13.67 -14.23 21.52
N LYS A 181 -13.85 -12.92 21.73
CA LYS A 181 -15.08 -12.21 21.40
C LYS A 181 -14.86 -11.19 20.29
N LYS A 182 -15.83 -11.06 19.40
CA LYS A 182 -15.95 -9.96 18.46
C LYS A 182 -17.10 -9.07 18.90
N ASP A 183 -16.81 -7.81 19.22
CA ASP A 183 -17.82 -6.81 19.62
C ASP A 183 -18.74 -7.30 20.75
N GLY A 184 -18.20 -8.13 21.65
CA GLY A 184 -18.90 -8.72 22.79
C GLY A 184 -19.52 -10.11 22.55
N GLU A 185 -19.59 -10.58 21.31
CA GLU A 185 -20.08 -11.93 20.96
C GLU A 185 -18.92 -12.94 20.92
N THR A 186 -19.03 -14.06 21.63
CA THR A 186 -18.02 -15.12 21.61
C THR A 186 -17.99 -15.81 20.25
N ILE A 187 -16.84 -15.80 19.59
CA ILE A 187 -16.62 -16.44 18.28
C ILE A 187 -15.71 -17.68 18.36
N ALA A 188 -14.90 -17.78 19.42
CA ALA A 188 -14.12 -18.98 19.73
C ALA A 188 -13.94 -19.15 21.24
N THR A 189 -13.79 -20.40 21.67
CA THR A 189 -13.56 -20.81 23.06
C THR A 189 -12.46 -21.88 23.05
N GLU A 190 -11.58 -21.83 24.03
CA GLU A 190 -10.59 -22.86 24.33
C GLU A 190 -10.63 -23.21 25.82
N ASP A 191 -10.24 -24.44 26.16
CA ASP A 191 -10.02 -24.85 27.54
C ASP A 191 -8.94 -23.95 28.19
N GLY A 192 -9.01 -23.79 29.51
CA GLY A 192 -8.10 -22.89 30.20
C GLY A 192 -6.63 -23.28 30.08
N THR A 193 -5.82 -22.34 29.61
CA THR A 193 -4.36 -22.45 29.46
C THR A 193 -3.74 -21.07 29.59
N HIS A 194 -2.47 -21.02 29.98
CA HIS A 194 -1.74 -19.76 30.10
C HIS A 194 -1.36 -19.15 28.74
N THR A 195 -1.23 -19.97 27.70
CA THR A 195 -0.83 -19.55 26.35
C THR A 195 -1.89 -19.94 25.31
N PRO A 196 -3.12 -19.40 25.39
CA PRO A 196 -4.21 -19.76 24.49
C PRO A 196 -3.97 -19.35 23.04
N ALA A 197 -4.48 -20.15 22.11
CA ALA A 197 -4.34 -19.99 20.68
C ALA A 197 -5.69 -20.23 19.98
N LEU A 198 -6.49 -19.16 19.88
CA LEU A 198 -7.85 -19.25 19.38
C LEU A 198 -7.92 -18.95 17.89
N ASP A 199 -8.26 -19.95 17.09
CA ASP A 199 -8.58 -19.78 15.68
C ASP A 199 -9.93 -19.07 15.51
N TYR A 200 -10.02 -18.18 14.53
CA TYR A 200 -11.23 -17.43 14.22
C TYR A 200 -11.53 -17.43 12.71
N GLN A 201 -12.82 -17.30 12.41
CA GLN A 201 -13.35 -17.02 11.08
C GLN A 201 -14.40 -15.91 11.23
N ILE A 202 -14.18 -14.78 10.55
CA ILE A 202 -15.06 -13.60 10.60
C ILE A 202 -15.50 -13.28 9.17
N GLU A 203 -16.81 -13.20 8.97
CA GLU A 203 -17.44 -12.85 7.69
C GLU A 203 -18.10 -11.48 7.79
N ASP A 204 -18.12 -10.72 6.69
CA ASP A 204 -18.97 -9.52 6.50
C ASP A 204 -18.83 -8.39 7.55
N ASP A 205 -17.62 -8.06 7.97
CA ASP A 205 -17.36 -6.91 8.83
C ASP A 205 -16.21 -6.06 8.29
N TRP A 206 -16.27 -4.74 8.50
CA TRP A 206 -15.20 -3.84 8.07
C TRP A 206 -14.27 -3.45 9.21
N SER A 207 -14.81 -3.37 10.42
CA SER A 207 -14.10 -3.00 11.63
C SER A 207 -14.71 -3.76 12.80
N ALA A 208 -13.88 -4.23 13.72
CA ALA A 208 -14.33 -4.91 14.91
C ALA A 208 -13.37 -4.63 16.08
N ASN A 209 -13.87 -4.84 17.29
CA ASN A 209 -13.04 -4.97 18.47
C ASN A 209 -12.95 -6.44 18.87
N LEU A 210 -11.74 -7.02 18.77
CA LEU A 210 -11.50 -8.38 19.25
C LEU A 210 -11.08 -8.32 20.71
N THR A 211 -11.73 -9.12 21.56
CA THR A 211 -11.46 -9.18 22.99
C THR A 211 -11.08 -10.60 23.39
N LEU A 212 -9.90 -10.75 23.98
CA LEU A 212 -9.48 -11.97 24.67
C LEU A 212 -9.99 -11.88 26.11
N GLU A 213 -10.79 -12.85 26.55
CA GLU A 213 -11.30 -12.92 27.92
C GLU A 213 -10.91 -14.27 28.54
N ALA A 214 -10.42 -14.25 29.77
CA ALA A 214 -10.13 -15.46 30.54
C ALA A 214 -10.88 -15.43 31.88
N GLU A 215 -11.37 -16.60 32.30
CA GLU A 215 -11.96 -16.82 33.61
C GLU A 215 -10.98 -17.62 34.48
N ILE A 216 -10.58 -17.06 35.61
CA ILE A 216 -9.60 -17.64 36.53
C ILE A 216 -10.30 -17.98 37.83
N SER A 217 -10.02 -19.15 38.40
CA SER A 217 -10.55 -19.55 39.70
C SER A 217 -9.46 -19.99 40.68
N ALA A 218 -9.71 -19.75 41.96
CA ALA A 218 -8.88 -20.23 43.05
C ALA A 218 -9.72 -20.68 44.23
N ARG A 219 -9.36 -21.83 44.81
CA ARG A 219 -10.04 -22.43 45.96
C ARG A 219 -9.08 -22.70 47.10
N LEU A 220 -9.35 -22.05 48.23
CA LEU A 220 -8.58 -22.20 49.45
C LEU A 220 -9.37 -22.99 50.50
N LYS A 221 -8.65 -23.80 51.27
CA LYS A 221 -9.15 -24.48 52.45
C LYS A 221 -8.77 -23.67 53.69
N LYS A 222 -9.77 -23.28 54.48
CA LYS A 222 -9.61 -22.65 55.79
C LYS A 222 -9.84 -23.69 56.87
N THR A 223 -8.82 -23.96 57.67
CA THR A 223 -8.89 -24.82 58.85
C THR A 223 -8.88 -23.96 60.11
N THR A 224 -9.95 -24.01 60.90
CA THR A 224 -10.04 -23.31 62.18
C THR A 224 -9.99 -24.33 63.31
N ARG A 225 -8.95 -24.25 64.15
CA ARG A 225 -8.77 -25.10 65.32
C ARG A 225 -9.14 -24.33 66.58
N PHE A 226 -9.94 -24.93 67.44
CA PHE A 226 -10.36 -24.37 68.74
C PHE A 226 -9.90 -25.26 69.87
N ASP A 227 -8.99 -24.77 70.73
CA ASP A 227 -8.51 -25.51 71.89
C ASP A 227 -9.42 -25.25 73.11
N GLN A 228 -9.97 -26.32 73.68
CA GLN A 228 -10.84 -26.31 74.86
C GLN A 228 -10.25 -27.23 75.93
N GLY A 229 -9.27 -26.73 76.67
CA GLY A 229 -8.58 -27.50 77.72
C GLY A 229 -7.81 -28.69 77.15
N ASN A 230 -8.35 -29.90 77.26
CA ASN A 230 -7.74 -31.14 76.76
C ASN A 230 -8.29 -31.60 75.40
N ARG A 231 -9.18 -30.83 74.76
CA ARG A 231 -9.82 -31.19 73.49
C ARG A 231 -9.55 -30.09 72.45
N THR A 232 -9.18 -30.46 71.24
CA THR A 232 -9.12 -29.57 70.08
C THR A 232 -10.29 -29.89 69.16
N ASP A 233 -11.07 -28.89 68.79
CA ASP A 233 -12.10 -28.98 67.76
C ASP A 233 -11.57 -28.41 66.44
N VAL A 234 -11.94 -28.99 65.30
CA VAL A 234 -11.42 -28.60 63.99
C VAL A 234 -12.58 -28.38 63.02
N ASP A 235 -12.74 -27.14 62.57
CA ASP A 235 -13.69 -26.75 61.53
C ASP A 235 -12.96 -26.51 60.20
N VAL A 236 -13.49 -27.04 59.11
CA VAL A 236 -12.90 -26.93 57.77
C VAL A 236 -13.93 -26.33 56.82
N THR A 237 -13.59 -25.20 56.21
CA THR A 237 -14.42 -24.53 55.20
C THR A 237 -13.62 -24.29 53.93
N TYR A 238 -14.28 -24.29 52.78
CA TYR A 238 -13.67 -23.94 51.50
C TYR A 238 -14.16 -22.55 51.07
N ARG A 239 -13.25 -21.78 50.48
CA ARG A 239 -13.53 -20.47 49.90
C ARG A 239 -13.04 -20.49 48.47
N THR A 240 -13.92 -20.11 47.55
CA THR A 240 -13.63 -20.00 46.13
C THR A 240 -13.79 -18.56 45.70
N GLU A 241 -12.90 -18.10 44.84
CA GLU A 241 -13.00 -16.85 44.10
C GLU A 241 -12.84 -17.15 42.61
N SER A 242 -13.59 -16.43 41.78
CA SER A 242 -13.46 -16.43 40.33
C SER A 242 -13.28 -14.98 39.84
N ARG A 243 -12.47 -14.79 38.82
CA ARG A 243 -12.15 -13.49 38.22
C ARG A 243 -12.16 -13.57 36.70
N ASN A 244 -12.77 -12.58 36.07
CA ASN A 244 -12.72 -12.40 34.62
C ASN A 244 -11.77 -11.26 34.31
N VAL A 245 -10.84 -11.52 33.40
CA VAL A 245 -9.85 -10.55 32.92
C VAL A 245 -9.87 -10.54 31.41
N SER A 246 -9.57 -9.39 30.81
CA SER A 246 -9.61 -9.26 29.36
C SER A 246 -8.70 -8.17 28.82
N ASP A 247 -8.34 -8.32 27.55
CA ASP A 247 -7.65 -7.31 26.74
C ASP A 247 -8.32 -7.26 25.36
N ALA A 248 -8.27 -6.09 24.72
CA ALA A 248 -8.98 -5.83 23.49
C ALA A 248 -8.15 -5.04 22.46
N ILE A 249 -8.33 -5.40 21.19
CA ILE A 249 -7.65 -4.77 20.07
C ILE A 249 -8.64 -4.42 18.96
N ALA A 250 -8.56 -3.17 18.50
CA ALA A 250 -9.30 -2.69 17.34
C ALA A 250 -8.64 -3.17 16.03
N VAL A 251 -9.44 -3.77 15.15
CA VAL A 251 -8.99 -4.37 13.89
C VAL A 251 -9.89 -3.97 12.72
N GLU A 252 -9.33 -4.01 11.50
CA GLU A 252 -10.10 -3.99 10.26
C GLU A 252 -10.04 -5.37 9.61
N ILE A 253 -11.20 -6.01 9.45
CA ILE A 253 -11.27 -7.29 8.74
C ILE A 253 -11.04 -7.01 7.26
N TYR A 254 -9.98 -7.63 6.73
CA TYR A 254 -9.48 -7.35 5.41
C TYR A 254 -10.13 -8.29 4.39
N ASP A 255 -11.30 -7.90 3.92
CA ASP A 255 -11.99 -8.54 2.78
C ASP A 255 -11.75 -7.72 1.50
N LEU A 256 -11.05 -8.33 0.55
CA LEU A 256 -10.63 -7.70 -0.70
C LEU A 256 -11.53 -8.20 -1.83
N SER A 257 -12.06 -7.28 -2.63
CA SER A 257 -12.75 -7.58 -3.88
C SER A 257 -12.08 -6.85 -5.02
N ALA A 258 -12.11 -7.45 -6.22
CA ALA A 258 -11.56 -6.85 -7.42
C ALA A 258 -12.52 -6.97 -8.61
N TYR A 259 -12.54 -5.91 -9.41
CA TYR A 259 -13.46 -5.71 -10.51
C TYR A 259 -12.66 -5.48 -11.80
N PRO A 260 -12.46 -6.52 -12.62
CA PRO A 260 -11.67 -6.42 -13.84
C PRO A 260 -12.51 -5.90 -15.01
N TYR A 261 -11.87 -5.14 -15.88
CA TYR A 261 -12.36 -4.76 -17.19
C TYR A 261 -11.34 -5.18 -18.25
N TYR A 262 -11.84 -5.61 -19.40
CA TYR A 262 -11.04 -6.11 -20.50
C TYR A 262 -11.36 -5.39 -21.80
N ALA A 263 -10.35 -5.21 -22.64
CA ALA A 263 -10.49 -4.77 -24.01
C ALA A 263 -9.48 -5.49 -24.90
N GLU A 264 -9.81 -5.66 -26.18
CA GLU A 264 -8.86 -6.13 -27.20
C GLU A 264 -8.48 -4.96 -28.11
N TYR A 265 -7.19 -4.64 -28.16
CA TYR A 265 -6.69 -3.62 -29.06
C TYR A 265 -6.75 -4.12 -30.51
N PRO A 266 -6.94 -3.23 -31.50
CA PRO A 266 -7.01 -3.63 -32.92
C PRO A 266 -5.75 -4.28 -33.51
N ASN A 267 -4.67 -4.43 -32.74
CA ASN A 267 -3.47 -5.17 -33.10
C ASN A 267 -3.38 -6.56 -32.42
N GLY A 268 -4.35 -6.93 -31.58
CA GLY A 268 -4.41 -8.20 -30.86
C GLY A 268 -3.97 -8.13 -29.40
N ASP A 269 -3.40 -7.01 -28.94
CA ASP A 269 -2.99 -6.86 -27.54
C ASP A 269 -4.21 -6.80 -26.61
N ALA A 270 -4.03 -7.25 -25.38
CA ALA A 270 -5.05 -7.18 -24.33
C ALA A 270 -4.89 -5.92 -23.47
N GLY A 271 -5.98 -5.21 -23.25
CA GLY A 271 -6.14 -4.20 -22.20
C GLY A 271 -6.79 -4.81 -20.98
N VAL A 272 -6.23 -4.57 -19.80
CA VAL A 272 -6.79 -5.00 -18.51
C VAL A 272 -6.81 -3.81 -17.58
N ALA A 273 -7.93 -3.56 -16.93
CA ALA A 273 -8.00 -2.65 -15.80
C ALA A 273 -8.62 -3.36 -14.61
N ILE A 274 -8.00 -3.21 -13.45
CA ILE A 274 -8.49 -3.83 -12.22
C ILE A 274 -8.73 -2.73 -11.20
N PHE A 275 -9.95 -2.68 -10.67
CA PHE A 275 -10.34 -1.83 -9.56
C PHE A 275 -10.52 -2.69 -8.31
N GLN A 276 -10.22 -2.15 -7.13
CA GLN A 276 -10.30 -2.89 -5.87
C GLN A 276 -11.11 -2.14 -4.81
N SER A 277 -11.55 -2.87 -3.78
CA SER A 277 -12.26 -2.34 -2.61
C SER A 277 -11.36 -1.95 -1.42
N ARG A 278 -10.17 -2.55 -1.29
CA ARG A 278 -9.20 -2.33 -0.20
C ARG A 278 -7.76 -2.17 -0.71
N PRO A 279 -6.87 -1.45 0.02
CA PRO A 279 -5.44 -1.38 -0.31
C PRO A 279 -4.87 -2.75 -0.68
N TRP A 280 -4.10 -2.87 -1.75
CA TRP A 280 -3.79 -4.17 -2.36
C TRP A 280 -2.32 -4.22 -2.80
N GLN A 281 -1.73 -5.40 -2.87
CA GLN A 281 -0.33 -5.55 -3.23
C GLN A 281 -0.11 -5.44 -4.75
N GLY A 282 -0.96 -6.06 -5.54
CA GLY A 282 -0.75 -6.20 -6.98
C GLY A 282 -1.55 -7.34 -7.60
N TYR A 283 -1.39 -7.55 -8.90
CA TYR A 283 -1.98 -8.68 -9.63
C TYR A 283 -0.99 -9.30 -10.61
N THR A 284 -1.21 -10.56 -10.96
CA THR A 284 -0.52 -11.26 -12.06
C THR A 284 -1.40 -11.30 -13.31
N LEU A 285 -0.80 -11.22 -14.49
CA LEU A 285 -1.50 -11.29 -15.78
C LEU A 285 -1.38 -12.65 -16.48
N THR A 286 -0.44 -13.48 -16.01
CA THR A 286 -0.13 -14.81 -16.56
C THR A 286 -0.05 -15.84 -15.44
N GLU A 287 -0.34 -17.10 -15.75
CA GLU A 287 -0.27 -18.22 -14.81
C GLU A 287 1.10 -18.36 -14.15
N ASP A 288 2.17 -18.23 -14.93
CA ASP A 288 3.56 -18.31 -14.43
C ASP A 288 3.97 -17.10 -13.56
N GLY A 289 3.17 -16.03 -13.52
CA GLY A 289 3.42 -14.83 -12.70
C GLY A 289 4.59 -13.96 -13.17
N ASP A 290 5.06 -14.18 -14.41
CA ASP A 290 6.13 -13.42 -15.04
C ASP A 290 5.71 -11.97 -15.31
N ALA A 291 4.49 -11.77 -15.82
CA ALA A 291 3.90 -10.45 -16.00
C ALA A 291 3.03 -10.09 -14.80
N ARG A 292 3.39 -9.03 -14.08
CA ARG A 292 2.67 -8.59 -12.89
C ARG A 292 2.65 -7.09 -12.73
N VAL A 293 1.64 -6.61 -12.05
CA VAL A 293 1.44 -5.19 -11.74
C VAL A 293 1.35 -5.06 -10.23
N ARG A 294 2.00 -4.04 -9.70
CA ARG A 294 2.02 -3.74 -8.27
C ARG A 294 1.42 -2.38 -8.03
N GLY A 295 0.68 -2.27 -6.92
CA GLY A 295 0.29 -0.99 -6.37
C GLY A 295 1.46 -0.25 -5.74
N VAL A 296 1.16 0.80 -4.98
CA VAL A 296 2.15 1.61 -4.27
C VAL A 296 2.76 0.93 -3.04
N TRP A 297 2.18 -0.17 -2.58
CA TRP A 297 2.49 -0.76 -1.28
C TRP A 297 3.79 -1.57 -1.29
N ARG A 298 4.59 -1.36 -0.24
CA ARG A 298 5.72 -2.21 0.16
C ARG A 298 5.55 -2.58 1.63
N PHE A 299 6.35 -3.55 2.06
CA PHE A 299 6.23 -4.13 3.38
C PHE A 299 7.55 -4.13 4.12
N TYR A 300 7.50 -4.06 5.44
CA TYR A 300 8.61 -4.30 6.36
C TYR A 300 8.04 -5.00 7.60
N THR A 301 8.91 -5.45 8.49
CA THR A 301 8.48 -6.16 9.71
C THR A 301 9.05 -5.47 10.93
N VAL A 302 8.25 -5.39 11.99
CA VAL A 302 8.65 -4.75 13.24
C VAL A 302 8.12 -5.58 14.41
N ARG A 303 8.95 -5.69 15.44
CA ARG A 303 8.57 -6.33 16.70
C ARG A 303 7.75 -5.39 17.58
N ASN A 304 6.86 -5.96 18.38
CA ASN A 304 6.13 -5.20 19.39
C ASN A 304 6.99 -5.05 20.65
N THR A 305 7.61 -3.88 20.80
CA THR A 305 8.52 -3.57 21.92
C THR A 305 7.85 -3.60 23.30
N ASN A 306 6.52 -3.63 23.37
CA ASN A 306 5.79 -3.79 24.63
C ASN A 306 5.95 -5.18 25.26
N TRP A 307 6.54 -6.12 24.51
CA TRP A 307 6.89 -7.47 24.93
C TRP A 307 8.41 -7.66 25.06
N ASP A 308 9.25 -6.62 24.92
CA ASP A 308 10.71 -6.78 25.07
C ASP A 308 11.10 -7.22 26.50
N THR A 309 10.26 -6.94 27.50
CA THR A 309 10.49 -7.30 28.90
C THR A 309 9.21 -7.78 29.58
N LEU A 310 9.35 -8.72 30.51
CA LEU A 310 8.29 -9.20 31.38
C LEU A 310 8.54 -8.76 32.83
N VAL A 311 7.47 -8.64 33.58
CA VAL A 311 7.48 -8.37 35.01
C VAL A 311 7.08 -9.64 35.74
N GLN A 312 7.97 -10.15 36.59
CA GLN A 312 7.70 -11.26 37.49
C GLN A 312 7.39 -10.71 38.87
N SER A 313 6.23 -11.06 39.42
CA SER A 313 5.75 -10.59 40.71
C SER A 313 5.46 -11.78 41.62
N ASN A 314 6.02 -11.76 42.83
CA ASN A 314 5.69 -12.72 43.89
C ASN A 314 5.18 -11.97 45.13
N GLN A 315 4.97 -12.67 46.26
CA GLN A 315 4.40 -12.05 47.47
C GLN A 315 5.16 -10.81 47.96
N THR A 316 6.48 -10.76 47.81
CA THR A 316 7.34 -9.73 48.39
C THR A 316 8.13 -8.91 47.39
N ASP A 317 8.36 -9.48 46.21
CA ASP A 317 9.31 -8.96 45.24
C ASP A 317 8.67 -8.82 43.86
N ARG A 318 9.20 -7.86 43.10
CA ARG A 318 8.87 -7.64 41.71
C ARG A 318 10.14 -7.37 40.94
N THR A 319 10.37 -8.14 39.88
CA THR A 319 11.58 -8.06 39.06
C THR A 319 11.21 -7.98 37.59
N THR A 320 11.92 -7.16 36.84
CA THR A 320 11.81 -7.10 35.38
C THR A 320 12.87 -8.00 34.76
N VAL A 321 12.47 -8.84 33.81
CA VAL A 321 13.32 -9.76 33.05
C VAL A 321 13.16 -9.50 31.56
N GLU A 322 14.14 -9.88 30.75
CA GLU A 322 13.99 -9.91 29.29
C GLU A 322 12.93 -10.96 28.93
N SER A 323 12.15 -10.68 27.89
CA SER A 323 11.16 -11.65 27.40
C SER A 323 11.82 -12.64 26.46
N ASP A 324 11.50 -13.92 26.66
CA ASP A 324 11.91 -14.98 25.74
C ASP A 324 11.00 -15.03 24.49
N ALA A 325 9.90 -14.27 24.48
CA ALA A 325 8.99 -14.17 23.33
C ALA A 325 8.63 -12.73 22.97
N ILE A 326 8.73 -12.42 21.68
CA ILE A 326 8.57 -11.09 21.10
C ILE A 326 7.74 -11.21 19.81
N PRO A 327 6.48 -10.72 19.79
CA PRO A 327 5.65 -10.81 18.60
C PRO A 327 6.10 -9.82 17.52
N VAL A 328 6.16 -10.30 16.28
CA VAL A 328 6.50 -9.52 15.08
C VAL A 328 5.28 -9.35 14.18
N TYR A 329 5.14 -8.14 13.62
CA TYR A 329 4.06 -7.76 12.72
C TYR A 329 4.58 -7.32 11.36
N VAL A 330 3.76 -7.52 10.33
CA VAL A 330 3.98 -6.92 9.01
C VAL A 330 3.41 -5.52 9.00
N HIS A 331 4.15 -4.59 8.41
CA HIS A 331 3.71 -3.21 8.20
C HIS A 331 3.71 -2.91 6.71
N ALA A 332 2.65 -2.28 6.21
CA ALA A 332 2.52 -1.86 4.82
C ALA A 332 2.61 -0.33 4.71
N TYR A 333 3.39 0.16 3.74
CA TYR A 333 3.59 1.60 3.54
C TYR A 333 3.59 1.96 2.04
N PRO A 334 3.16 3.18 1.68
CA PRO A 334 3.24 3.68 0.31
C PRO A 334 4.69 4.03 -0.03
N SER A 335 5.24 3.35 -1.03
CA SER A 335 6.61 3.56 -1.48
C SER A 335 6.73 4.70 -2.48
N ARG A 336 7.84 5.44 -2.42
CA ARG A 336 8.21 6.48 -3.42
C ARG A 336 8.31 5.96 -4.84
N ILE A 337 8.47 4.64 -5.00
CA ILE A 337 8.59 3.97 -6.29
C ILE A 337 7.28 4.01 -7.10
N GLY A 338 6.13 4.15 -6.43
CA GLY A 338 4.82 4.16 -7.07
C GLY A 338 4.37 2.79 -7.61
N PRO A 339 3.24 2.74 -8.33
CA PRO A 339 2.79 1.54 -9.01
C PRO A 339 3.77 1.13 -10.12
N ARG A 340 3.92 -0.17 -10.35
CA ARG A 340 4.84 -0.70 -11.37
C ARG A 340 4.35 -1.95 -12.04
N ALA A 341 4.59 -2.02 -13.34
CA ALA A 341 4.57 -3.25 -14.12
C ALA A 341 5.96 -3.92 -14.09
N GLU A 342 5.97 -5.24 -13.97
CA GLU A 342 7.15 -6.09 -14.06
C GLU A 342 6.90 -7.20 -15.11
N PRO A 343 7.89 -7.56 -15.94
CA PRO A 343 9.23 -6.97 -16.03
C PRO A 343 9.20 -5.55 -16.65
N VAL A 344 10.21 -4.73 -16.34
CA VAL A 344 10.19 -3.28 -16.66
C VAL A 344 10.35 -2.97 -18.16
N ARG A 345 11.00 -3.85 -18.93
CA ARG A 345 11.30 -3.61 -20.35
C ARG A 345 10.39 -4.36 -21.30
N ASP A 346 10.15 -5.63 -20.99
CA ASP A 346 9.45 -6.57 -21.86
C ASP A 346 8.11 -7.02 -21.24
N GLY A 347 7.60 -6.25 -20.27
CA GLY A 347 6.37 -6.55 -19.54
C GLY A 347 5.22 -5.62 -19.92
N PRO A 348 4.11 -5.68 -19.17
CA PRO A 348 2.93 -4.88 -19.46
C PRO A 348 3.23 -3.37 -19.38
N GLU A 349 2.60 -2.59 -20.26
CA GLU A 349 2.67 -1.13 -20.24
C GLU A 349 1.61 -0.58 -19.27
N LEU A 350 2.03 0.26 -18.33
CA LEU A 350 1.10 0.97 -17.43
C LEU A 350 0.41 2.10 -18.21
N ILE A 351 -0.90 1.97 -18.42
CA ILE A 351 -1.69 2.91 -19.21
C ILE A 351 -2.27 4.02 -18.34
N GLU A 352 -2.88 3.65 -17.21
CA GLU A 352 -3.59 4.59 -16.36
C GLU A 352 -3.69 4.05 -14.92
N THR A 353 -3.72 4.96 -13.95
CA THR A 353 -3.87 4.63 -12.53
C THR A 353 -4.90 5.54 -11.90
N TRP A 354 -5.77 4.97 -11.07
CA TRP A 354 -6.79 5.71 -10.32
C TRP A 354 -6.54 5.62 -8.83
N GLY A 355 -6.76 6.74 -8.16
CA GLY A 355 -6.45 6.92 -6.77
C GLY A 355 -7.03 8.18 -6.19
N THR A 356 -6.93 8.28 -4.87
CA THR A 356 -7.23 9.50 -4.12
C THR A 356 -5.92 10.02 -3.55
N ASP A 357 -5.72 11.34 -3.62
CA ASP A 357 -4.56 11.97 -2.98
C ASP A 357 -4.69 11.89 -1.46
N ARG A 358 -3.62 11.44 -0.80
CA ARG A 358 -3.49 11.36 0.65
C ARG A 358 -2.22 12.07 1.12
N PRO A 359 -2.21 12.66 2.33
CA PRO A 359 -0.99 13.12 2.98
C PRO A 359 0.02 11.99 3.20
N SER A 360 1.29 12.34 3.42
CA SER A 360 2.32 11.36 3.77
C SER A 360 2.04 10.71 5.14
N PRO A 361 2.26 9.39 5.28
CA PRO A 361 2.26 8.69 6.57
C PRO A 361 3.62 8.67 7.27
N VAL A 362 4.60 9.48 6.87
CA VAL A 362 5.97 9.43 7.39
C VAL A 362 6.04 9.51 8.92
N ASP A 363 5.18 10.31 9.55
CA ASP A 363 5.15 10.49 11.00
C ASP A 363 4.62 9.25 11.76
N SER A 364 4.06 8.26 11.05
CA SER A 364 3.48 7.04 11.63
C SER A 364 4.43 5.83 11.66
N ILE A 365 5.59 5.93 11.01
CA ILE A 365 6.52 4.80 10.84
C ILE A 365 7.29 4.49 12.14
N GLY A 366 7.45 5.47 13.02
CA GLY A 366 8.19 5.33 14.27
C GLY A 366 9.69 5.57 14.09
N ASP A 367 10.37 5.76 15.21
CA ASP A 367 11.82 6.01 15.24
C ASP A 367 12.59 4.73 14.86
N ASN A 368 13.82 4.92 14.35
CA ASN A 368 14.75 3.86 13.95
C ASN A 368 14.22 2.91 12.86
N VAL A 369 13.30 3.39 12.02
CA VAL A 369 12.87 2.69 10.81
C VAL A 369 13.32 3.50 9.59
N ASN A 370 14.12 2.90 8.71
CA ASN A 370 14.72 3.50 7.53
C ASN A 370 14.27 2.82 6.23
N ILE A 371 13.15 3.31 5.68
CA ILE A 371 12.50 2.74 4.49
C ILE A 371 12.17 3.81 3.44
N ASP A 372 11.98 3.38 2.19
CA ASP A 372 11.65 4.25 1.03
C ASP A 372 10.19 4.74 1.02
N ILE A 373 9.73 5.36 2.10
CA ILE A 373 8.37 5.91 2.25
C ILE A 373 8.20 7.26 1.55
N VAL A 374 7.01 7.52 1.02
CA VAL A 374 6.64 8.85 0.51
C VAL A 374 6.71 9.90 1.62
N ASN A 375 7.42 11.00 1.37
CA ASN A 375 7.59 12.12 2.29
C ASN A 375 6.74 13.35 1.93
N GLN A 376 5.89 13.23 0.90
CA GLN A 376 4.93 14.22 0.43
C GLN A 376 3.59 13.50 0.20
N SER A 377 2.55 14.26 -0.15
CA SER A 377 1.28 13.67 -0.55
C SER A 377 1.47 12.65 -1.68
N TYR A 378 0.74 11.55 -1.61
CA TYR A 378 0.80 10.49 -2.59
C TYR A 378 -0.61 10.12 -3.03
N THR A 379 -0.73 9.66 -4.27
CA THR A 379 -2.00 9.15 -4.79
C THR A 379 -2.08 7.66 -4.49
N THR A 380 -3.16 7.22 -3.86
CA THR A 380 -3.42 5.78 -3.65
C THR A 380 -3.60 5.08 -5.00
N THR A 381 -3.68 3.75 -5.00
CA THR A 381 -3.97 2.99 -6.23
C THR A 381 -5.18 2.10 -5.96
N TYR A 382 -6.38 2.61 -6.24
CA TYR A 382 -7.60 1.80 -6.23
C TYR A 382 -7.96 1.21 -7.58
N GLY A 383 -7.33 1.69 -8.65
CA GLY A 383 -7.41 1.05 -9.95
C GLY A 383 -6.12 1.17 -10.74
N VAL A 384 -5.81 0.17 -11.56
CA VAL A 384 -4.67 0.22 -12.47
C VAL A 384 -5.03 -0.46 -13.79
N ALA A 385 -4.76 0.24 -14.90
CA ALA A 385 -4.90 -0.28 -16.26
C ALA A 385 -3.55 -0.50 -16.91
N VAL A 386 -3.44 -1.63 -17.60
CA VAL A 386 -2.28 -2.04 -18.36
C VAL A 386 -2.65 -2.53 -19.74
N ARG A 387 -1.68 -2.46 -20.65
CA ARG A 387 -1.70 -3.12 -21.95
C ARG A 387 -0.63 -4.21 -21.95
N ALA A 388 -1.00 -5.40 -22.38
CA ALA A 388 -0.12 -6.55 -22.47
C ALA A 388 -0.35 -7.29 -23.79
N GLU A 389 0.63 -8.03 -24.28
CA GLU A 389 0.47 -8.84 -25.50
C GLU A 389 -0.63 -9.90 -25.30
N THR A 390 -0.63 -10.57 -24.14
CA THR A 390 -1.61 -11.58 -23.76
C THR A 390 -1.97 -11.46 -22.29
N VAL A 391 -3.19 -11.90 -21.96
CA VAL A 391 -3.69 -11.95 -20.58
C VAL A 391 -4.42 -13.26 -20.41
N ASP A 392 -4.05 -14.00 -19.37
CA ASP A 392 -4.82 -15.14 -18.91
C ASP A 392 -5.83 -14.65 -17.86
N ARG A 393 -7.10 -14.65 -18.25
CA ARG A 393 -8.19 -14.17 -17.41
C ARG A 393 -8.52 -15.13 -16.27
N GLU A 394 -8.28 -16.43 -16.47
CA GLU A 394 -8.56 -17.47 -15.49
C GLU A 394 -7.44 -17.55 -14.45
N ALA A 395 -6.21 -17.22 -14.85
CA ALA A 395 -5.07 -17.10 -13.95
C ALA A 395 -4.90 -15.71 -13.32
N LEU A 396 -5.85 -14.79 -13.53
CA LEU A 396 -5.81 -13.47 -12.93
C LEU A 396 -5.91 -13.59 -11.40
N HIS A 397 -4.83 -13.20 -10.72
CA HIS A 397 -4.74 -13.27 -9.28
C HIS A 397 -4.43 -11.90 -8.71
N VAL A 398 -5.33 -11.37 -7.86
CA VAL A 398 -5.17 -10.07 -7.20
C VAL A 398 -4.85 -10.32 -5.73
N ALA A 399 -3.63 -9.96 -5.33
CA ALA A 399 -3.12 -10.18 -3.98
C ALA A 399 -3.33 -8.94 -3.09
N GLY A 400 -3.74 -9.18 -1.86
CA GLY A 400 -3.92 -8.14 -0.86
C GLY A 400 -2.66 -7.74 -0.09
N ILE A 401 -2.81 -6.76 0.80
CA ILE A 401 -1.74 -6.35 1.73
C ILE A 401 -1.64 -7.24 2.97
N VAL A 402 -2.65 -8.05 3.27
CA VAL A 402 -2.60 -9.08 4.30
C VAL A 402 -2.20 -10.40 3.66
N ARG A 403 -1.19 -11.08 4.24
CA ARG A 403 -0.69 -12.34 3.70
C ARG A 403 -1.79 -13.40 3.61
N GLY A 404 -1.89 -14.06 2.45
CA GLY A 404 -2.84 -15.15 2.22
C GLY A 404 -4.24 -14.68 1.83
N VAL A 405 -4.51 -13.37 1.87
CA VAL A 405 -5.78 -12.82 1.41
C VAL A 405 -5.68 -12.40 -0.06
N ASN A 406 -6.55 -13.00 -0.87
CA ASN A 406 -6.69 -12.72 -2.29
C ASN A 406 -8.05 -12.09 -2.56
N ALA A 407 -8.15 -11.32 -3.64
CA ALA A 407 -9.40 -10.68 -3.98
C ALA A 407 -10.44 -11.68 -4.47
N SER A 408 -11.68 -11.52 -4.01
CA SER A 408 -12.84 -12.08 -4.69
C SER A 408 -13.04 -11.32 -6.01
N ILE A 409 -12.92 -12.02 -7.15
CA ILE A 409 -13.13 -11.42 -8.47
C ILE A 409 -14.63 -11.35 -8.77
N ALA A 410 -15.14 -10.14 -8.99
CA ALA A 410 -16.55 -9.91 -9.30
C ALA A 410 -16.70 -9.15 -10.62
N GLU A 411 -17.68 -9.56 -11.42
CA GLU A 411 -18.01 -8.84 -12.66
C GLU A 411 -18.62 -7.47 -12.34
N PRO A 412 -18.13 -6.38 -12.96
CA PRO A 412 -18.69 -5.06 -12.75
C PRO A 412 -20.10 -4.89 -13.35
N ASP A 413 -20.85 -3.94 -12.81
CA ASP A 413 -22.12 -3.50 -13.40
C ASP A 413 -21.91 -3.03 -14.85
N GLY A 414 -22.66 -3.60 -15.79
CA GLY A 414 -22.50 -3.34 -17.23
C GLY A 414 -21.48 -4.26 -17.93
N GLY A 415 -20.94 -5.26 -17.23
CA GLY A 415 -20.06 -6.28 -17.79
C GLY A 415 -18.59 -5.87 -17.80
N SER A 416 -17.72 -6.87 -17.86
CA SER A 416 -16.26 -6.68 -17.85
C SER A 416 -15.69 -6.24 -19.21
N GLU A 417 -16.32 -6.61 -20.32
CA GLU A 417 -15.81 -6.34 -21.67
C GLU A 417 -16.05 -4.90 -22.12
N ARG A 418 -15.08 -4.33 -22.84
CA ARG A 418 -15.17 -3.04 -23.51
C ARG A 418 -14.76 -3.18 -24.97
N GLN A 419 -15.55 -2.60 -25.87
CA GLN A 419 -15.22 -2.65 -27.29
C GLN A 419 -14.22 -1.55 -27.62
N LEU A 420 -13.05 -1.91 -28.14
CA LEU A 420 -12.03 -0.96 -28.58
C LEU A 420 -11.83 -1.06 -30.09
N ARG A 421 -12.12 0.03 -30.80
CA ARG A 421 -12.18 0.07 -32.28
C ARG A 421 -11.16 1.03 -32.89
N ARG A 422 -10.94 0.90 -34.20
CA ARG A 422 -10.17 1.91 -34.96
C ARG A 422 -11.06 3.10 -35.28
N SER A 423 -10.53 4.29 -35.05
CA SER A 423 -11.09 5.52 -35.61
C SER A 423 -10.58 5.72 -37.05
N ASN A 424 -11.26 6.58 -37.79
CA ASN A 424 -10.87 7.05 -39.12
C ASN A 424 -10.93 8.58 -39.10
N LEU A 425 -9.76 9.20 -38.99
CA LEU A 425 -9.55 10.63 -39.03
C LEU A 425 -9.15 11.02 -40.46
N THR A 426 -9.86 11.98 -41.04
CA THR A 426 -9.49 12.54 -42.34
C THR A 426 -9.36 14.05 -42.26
N VAL A 427 -8.38 14.61 -42.98
CA VAL A 427 -8.17 16.05 -43.11
C VAL A 427 -8.18 16.41 -44.58
N LYS A 428 -9.04 17.36 -44.96
CA LYS A 428 -9.17 17.85 -46.33
C LYS A 428 -9.04 19.36 -46.36
N LEU A 429 -8.31 19.86 -47.35
CA LEU A 429 -8.28 21.28 -47.66
C LEU A 429 -9.61 21.67 -48.33
N LEU A 430 -10.37 22.58 -47.71
CA LEU A 430 -11.61 23.12 -48.29
C LEU A 430 -11.31 24.27 -49.24
N GLU A 431 -10.62 25.28 -48.70
CA GLU A 431 -10.33 26.52 -49.40
C GLU A 431 -8.94 27.01 -48.99
N GLN A 432 -8.25 27.70 -49.89
CA GLN A 432 -6.98 28.38 -49.59
C GLN A 432 -6.88 29.68 -50.38
N ASN A 433 -6.21 30.66 -49.77
CA ASN A 433 -5.86 31.93 -50.40
C ASN A 433 -4.35 32.17 -50.24
N GLN A 434 -3.89 33.42 -50.42
CA GLN A 434 -2.46 33.76 -50.35
C GLN A 434 -1.88 33.71 -48.94
N SER A 435 -2.72 33.81 -47.91
CA SER A 435 -2.29 33.92 -46.51
C SER A 435 -2.90 32.87 -45.59
N GLN A 436 -3.94 32.15 -46.00
CA GLN A 436 -4.67 31.21 -45.13
C GLN A 436 -5.20 30.01 -45.91
N ALA A 437 -5.38 28.90 -45.19
CA ALA A 437 -6.09 27.72 -45.64
C ALA A 437 -7.13 27.27 -44.61
N THR A 438 -8.27 26.79 -45.08
CA THR A 438 -9.32 26.22 -44.25
C THR A 438 -9.32 24.70 -44.42
N LEU A 439 -9.09 23.99 -43.33
CA LEU A 439 -9.09 22.54 -43.24
C LEU A 439 -10.41 22.03 -42.67
N ARG A 440 -10.94 20.97 -43.26
CA ARG A 440 -12.03 20.16 -42.72
C ARG A 440 -11.48 18.88 -42.16
N ILE A 441 -11.79 18.64 -40.89
CA ILE A 441 -11.39 17.46 -40.15
C ILE A 441 -12.64 16.64 -39.87
N GLU A 442 -12.65 15.36 -40.25
CA GLU A 442 -13.76 14.44 -39.99
C GLU A 442 -13.26 13.23 -39.20
N LEU A 443 -13.97 12.87 -38.12
CA LEU A 443 -13.65 11.73 -37.26
C LEU A 443 -14.84 10.74 -37.24
N GLN A 444 -14.57 9.50 -37.64
CA GLN A 444 -15.59 8.45 -37.77
C GLN A 444 -15.12 7.12 -37.18
N ASP A 445 -16.07 6.28 -36.78
CA ASP A 445 -15.84 4.86 -36.50
C ASP A 445 -15.49 4.16 -37.82
N ASN A 446 -14.32 3.51 -37.88
CA ASN A 446 -13.83 2.88 -39.10
C ASN A 446 -14.64 1.65 -39.52
N GLN A 447 -15.38 1.01 -38.60
CA GLN A 447 -16.20 -0.17 -38.86
C GLN A 447 -17.62 0.21 -39.27
N THR A 448 -18.23 1.18 -38.58
CA THR A 448 -19.65 1.54 -38.80
C THR A 448 -19.85 2.75 -39.70
N GLY A 449 -18.82 3.60 -39.84
CA GLY A 449 -18.91 4.91 -40.52
C GLY A 449 -19.68 5.97 -39.72
N ALA A 450 -20.09 5.67 -38.49
CA ALA A 450 -20.76 6.62 -37.62
C ALA A 450 -19.79 7.72 -37.17
N SER A 451 -20.27 8.96 -37.07
CA SER A 451 -19.50 10.09 -36.54
C SER A 451 -19.12 9.88 -35.08
N ILE A 452 -17.88 10.21 -34.72
CA ILE A 452 -17.41 10.20 -33.33
C ILE A 452 -17.48 11.63 -32.80
N THR A 453 -18.39 11.86 -31.86
CA THR A 453 -18.56 13.15 -31.17
C THR A 453 -17.59 13.26 -29.99
N LEU A 454 -16.92 14.40 -29.85
CA LEU A 454 -15.93 14.66 -28.79
C LEU A 454 -16.49 15.45 -27.61
N ASP A 455 -17.64 16.12 -27.79
CA ASP A 455 -18.44 16.73 -26.72
C ASP A 455 -19.41 15.69 -26.17
N ASP A 456 -18.93 14.90 -25.20
CA ASP A 456 -19.68 13.77 -24.68
C ASP A 456 -19.96 13.97 -23.19
N THR A 457 -21.20 14.30 -22.88
CA THR A 457 -21.76 14.37 -21.50
C THR A 457 -22.19 12.99 -20.99
N ARG A 458 -21.65 11.91 -21.58
CA ARG A 458 -21.99 10.54 -21.24
C ARG A 458 -21.72 10.26 -19.77
N GLN A 459 -22.65 9.54 -19.16
CA GLN A 459 -22.48 9.03 -17.81
C GLN A 459 -21.49 7.87 -17.86
N TYR A 460 -20.30 8.09 -17.32
CA TYR A 460 -19.24 7.09 -17.34
C TYR A 460 -19.63 5.91 -16.43
N PRO A 461 -19.44 4.66 -16.90
CA PRO A 461 -19.74 3.48 -16.10
C PRO A 461 -18.81 3.35 -14.88
N ILE A 462 -17.69 4.08 -14.86
CA ILE A 462 -16.66 4.00 -13.81
C ILE A 462 -16.57 5.37 -13.11
N ARG A 463 -16.59 5.37 -11.77
CA ARG A 463 -16.39 6.57 -10.95
C ARG A 463 -14.94 7.06 -11.09
N GLY A 464 -14.75 8.19 -11.76
CA GLY A 464 -13.46 8.87 -11.89
C GLY A 464 -13.53 10.02 -12.88
N THR A 465 -12.55 10.92 -12.87
CA THR A 465 -12.37 11.92 -13.93
C THR A 465 -11.89 11.21 -15.19
N THR A 466 -12.82 10.80 -16.04
CA THR A 466 -12.51 10.24 -17.35
C THR A 466 -12.14 11.37 -18.31
N ARG A 467 -11.04 11.18 -19.01
CA ARG A 467 -10.59 12.13 -20.04
C ARG A 467 -11.43 11.94 -21.30
N ASN A 468 -12.12 13.00 -21.72
CA ASN A 468 -12.72 13.05 -23.06
C ASN A 468 -11.65 13.11 -24.15
N GLY A 469 -11.92 12.44 -25.26
CA GLY A 469 -11.08 12.50 -26.45
C GLY A 469 -11.08 13.89 -27.07
N TYR A 470 -10.01 14.24 -27.78
CA TYR A 470 -9.90 15.51 -28.50
C TYR A 470 -8.98 15.39 -29.72
N ILE A 471 -9.06 16.36 -30.64
CA ILE A 471 -8.15 16.44 -31.79
C ILE A 471 -7.17 17.60 -31.58
N THR A 472 -5.94 17.42 -32.05
CA THR A 472 -4.94 18.50 -32.14
C THR A 472 -4.52 18.70 -33.58
N VAL A 473 -4.44 19.95 -34.03
CA VAL A 473 -3.90 20.35 -35.35
C VAL A 473 -3.27 21.73 -35.20
N ALA A 474 -2.10 21.95 -35.81
CA ALA A 474 -1.37 23.23 -35.68
C ALA A 474 -1.18 23.68 -34.21
N ASP A 475 -0.85 22.73 -33.32
CA ASP A 475 -0.73 22.94 -31.86
C ASP A 475 -1.99 23.47 -31.15
N GLN A 476 -3.15 23.45 -31.81
CA GLN A 476 -4.44 23.84 -31.25
C GLN A 476 -5.32 22.62 -31.01
N ARG A 477 -6.01 22.60 -29.87
CA ARG A 477 -7.07 21.63 -29.58
C ARG A 477 -8.34 22.02 -30.33
N VAL A 478 -8.95 21.05 -30.98
CA VAL A 478 -10.14 21.23 -31.81
C VAL A 478 -11.19 20.19 -31.42
N GLU A 479 -12.43 20.64 -31.32
CA GLU A 479 -13.58 19.82 -31.00
C GLU A 479 -14.46 19.65 -32.24
N THR A 480 -14.98 18.43 -32.42
CA THR A 480 -15.93 18.14 -33.49
C THR A 480 -17.33 18.53 -33.06
N ASN A 481 -18.14 18.97 -34.02
CA ASN A 481 -19.58 19.13 -33.81
C ASN A 481 -20.28 17.76 -33.69
N GLU A 482 -21.61 17.76 -33.49
CA GLU A 482 -22.44 16.54 -33.40
C GLU A 482 -22.31 15.60 -34.61
N SER A 483 -21.86 16.11 -35.76
CA SER A 483 -21.61 15.31 -36.97
C SER A 483 -20.17 14.78 -37.07
N GLY A 484 -19.34 14.93 -36.03
CA GLY A 484 -17.95 14.47 -36.04
C GLY A 484 -17.03 15.33 -36.92
N VAL A 485 -17.41 16.59 -37.20
CA VAL A 485 -16.68 17.49 -38.10
C VAL A 485 -16.15 18.71 -37.36
N ALA A 486 -14.91 19.10 -37.66
CA ALA A 486 -14.34 20.38 -37.27
C ALA A 486 -13.79 21.15 -38.48
N ILE A 487 -13.86 22.48 -38.43
CA ILE A 487 -13.32 23.38 -39.45
C ILE A 487 -12.30 24.30 -38.78
N VAL A 488 -11.09 24.33 -39.33
CA VAL A 488 -9.95 25.05 -38.76
C VAL A 488 -9.29 25.91 -39.84
N THR A 489 -9.00 27.16 -39.53
CA THR A 489 -8.23 28.05 -40.41
C THR A 489 -6.79 28.15 -39.91
N ILE A 490 -5.84 28.03 -40.83
CA ILE A 490 -4.40 28.06 -40.59
C ILE A 490 -3.74 29.12 -41.47
N ASP A 491 -2.74 29.82 -40.93
CA ASP A 491 -2.19 31.03 -41.54
C ASP A 491 -0.79 30.84 -42.15
N GLU A 492 -0.14 29.71 -41.88
CA GLU A 492 1.22 29.45 -42.36
C GLU A 492 1.23 28.34 -43.41
N PRO A 493 1.96 28.48 -44.53
CA PRO A 493 2.10 27.39 -45.50
C PRO A 493 2.89 26.23 -44.91
N GLY A 494 2.40 25.01 -45.08
CA GLY A 494 3.06 23.86 -44.46
C GLY A 494 2.32 22.53 -44.60
N ILE A 495 2.83 21.57 -43.84
CA ILE A 495 2.23 20.25 -43.65
C ILE A 495 1.63 20.24 -42.25
N TYR A 496 0.34 19.94 -42.17
CA TYR A 496 -0.44 19.94 -40.94
C TYR A 496 -0.95 18.54 -40.67
N THR A 497 -0.51 17.97 -39.56
CA THR A 497 -1.00 16.67 -39.08
C THR A 497 -2.03 16.91 -37.99
N ALA A 498 -3.27 16.48 -38.23
CA ALA A 498 -4.27 16.33 -37.19
C ALA A 498 -4.04 15.00 -36.47
N ASN A 499 -4.01 15.03 -35.14
CA ASN A 499 -3.90 13.85 -34.29
C ASN A 499 -5.13 13.75 -33.40
N TYR A 500 -5.83 12.62 -33.49
CA TYR A 500 -6.91 12.27 -32.58
C TYR A 500 -6.33 11.59 -31.34
N HIS A 501 -6.59 12.20 -30.18
CA HIS A 501 -6.27 11.67 -28.86
C HIS A 501 -7.56 11.10 -28.26
N PRO A 502 -7.73 9.77 -28.22
CA PRO A 502 -8.96 9.16 -27.73
C PRO A 502 -9.14 9.36 -26.22
N GLY A 503 -10.38 9.21 -25.76
CA GLY A 503 -10.68 9.07 -24.34
C GLY A 503 -10.29 7.68 -23.81
N SER A 504 -10.37 7.50 -22.48
CA SER A 504 -10.04 6.21 -21.86
C SER A 504 -11.05 5.14 -22.27
N TRP A 505 -10.58 3.96 -22.68
CA TRP A 505 -11.46 2.87 -23.14
C TRP A 505 -12.34 2.29 -22.02
N LEU A 506 -12.03 2.64 -20.78
CA LEU A 506 -12.80 2.30 -19.60
C LEU A 506 -14.06 3.16 -19.45
N GLY A 507 -13.96 4.43 -19.88
CA GLY A 507 -15.06 5.39 -19.83
C GLY A 507 -16.00 5.31 -21.03
N HIS A 508 -15.61 4.66 -22.13
CA HIS A 508 -16.34 4.64 -23.39
C HIS A 508 -16.57 3.21 -23.87
N ASP A 509 -17.79 2.91 -24.31
CA ASP A 509 -18.10 1.66 -25.01
C ASP A 509 -19.10 1.95 -26.16
N PRO A 510 -18.66 1.89 -27.44
CA PRO A 510 -17.30 1.58 -27.88
C PRO A 510 -16.31 2.73 -27.60
N ALA A 511 -15.07 2.34 -27.35
CA ALA A 511 -13.89 3.20 -27.30
C ALA A 511 -13.10 3.14 -28.62
N TYR A 512 -12.14 4.05 -28.79
CA TYR A 512 -11.34 4.15 -30.01
C TYR A 512 -9.85 4.28 -29.73
N VAL A 513 -9.02 3.78 -30.64
CA VAL A 513 -7.58 4.07 -30.66
C VAL A 513 -7.28 5.38 -31.41
N SER A 514 -6.11 5.96 -31.13
CA SER A 514 -5.63 7.17 -31.79
C SER A 514 -5.50 6.98 -33.30
N ASP A 515 -5.72 8.07 -34.03
CA ASP A 515 -5.51 8.13 -35.47
C ASP A 515 -4.93 9.49 -35.87
N SER A 516 -4.26 9.56 -37.02
CA SER A 516 -3.63 10.77 -37.51
C SER A 516 -3.84 10.93 -39.01
N ALA A 517 -4.08 12.16 -39.46
CA ALA A 517 -4.20 12.47 -40.86
C ALA A 517 -3.53 13.79 -41.20
N THR A 518 -2.96 13.88 -42.40
CA THR A 518 -2.12 15.00 -42.80
C THR A 518 -2.71 15.70 -44.01
N ALA A 519 -2.75 17.02 -43.97
CA ALA A 519 -3.01 17.87 -45.11
C ALA A 519 -1.81 18.79 -45.36
N ARG A 520 -1.59 19.15 -46.62
CA ARG A 520 -0.57 20.11 -47.02
C ARG A 520 -1.24 21.23 -47.79
N TRP A 521 -0.85 22.46 -47.50
CA TRP A 521 -1.25 23.61 -48.29
C TRP A 521 -0.06 24.54 -48.53
N HIS A 522 -0.12 25.29 -49.62
CA HIS A 522 0.89 26.27 -49.97
C HIS A 522 0.27 27.32 -50.90
N PRO A 523 0.61 28.61 -50.80
CA PRO A 523 0.10 29.67 -51.67
C PRO A 523 0.30 29.35 -53.15
N LEU A 524 1.49 28.86 -53.52
CA LEU A 524 1.81 28.40 -54.89
C LEU A 524 1.11 27.09 -55.31
N GLY A 525 0.25 26.54 -54.46
CA GLY A 525 -0.64 25.43 -54.80
C GLY A 525 -1.82 25.86 -55.68
N THR A 526 -2.07 27.16 -55.84
CA THR A 526 -3.12 27.71 -56.72
C THR A 526 -2.54 28.55 -57.87
N ILE A 527 -3.30 28.65 -58.96
CA ILE A 527 -2.98 29.53 -60.10
C ILE A 527 -2.87 31.00 -59.64
N GLU A 528 -3.75 31.44 -58.73
CA GLU A 528 -3.70 32.78 -58.16
C GLU A 528 -2.44 33.05 -57.35
N GLY A 529 -1.95 32.07 -56.58
CA GLY A 529 -0.69 32.21 -55.86
C GLY A 529 0.52 32.33 -56.79
N TRP A 530 0.50 31.65 -57.94
CA TRP A 530 1.51 31.86 -58.99
C TRP A 530 1.43 33.26 -59.61
N PHE A 531 0.23 33.78 -59.87
CA PHE A 531 0.06 35.16 -60.35
C PHE A 531 0.54 36.18 -59.32
N ALA A 532 0.24 35.98 -58.03
CA ALA A 532 0.71 36.84 -56.96
C ALA A 532 2.23 36.87 -56.89
N LEU A 533 2.88 35.69 -56.95
CA LEU A 533 4.34 35.59 -56.98
C LEU A 533 4.95 36.34 -58.18
N VAL A 534 4.41 36.14 -59.38
CA VAL A 534 4.91 36.82 -60.59
C VAL A 534 4.73 38.33 -60.47
N PHE A 535 3.61 38.79 -59.91
CA PHE A 535 3.36 40.21 -59.70
C PHE A 535 4.32 40.81 -58.66
N GLU A 536 4.53 40.13 -57.54
CA GLU A 536 5.40 40.59 -56.45
C GLU A 536 6.88 40.59 -56.86
N VAL A 537 7.35 39.53 -57.52
CA VAL A 537 8.68 39.48 -58.13
C VAL A 537 8.82 40.55 -59.20
N GLY A 538 7.80 40.73 -60.05
CA GLY A 538 7.79 41.78 -61.07
C GLY A 538 7.93 43.18 -60.47
N TRP A 539 7.26 43.44 -59.34
CA TRP A 539 7.35 44.70 -58.62
C TRP A 539 8.71 44.90 -57.93
N GLN A 540 9.28 43.86 -57.32
CA GLN A 540 10.63 43.90 -56.74
C GLN A 540 11.74 44.08 -57.78
N LEU A 541 11.52 43.62 -59.02
CA LEU A 541 12.45 43.81 -60.12
C LEU A 541 12.30 45.19 -60.79
N LEU A 542 11.22 45.91 -60.52
CA LEU A 542 10.93 47.23 -61.10
C LEU A 542 12.03 48.27 -60.85
N PRO A 543 12.64 48.40 -59.64
CA PRO A 543 13.81 49.24 -59.41
C PRO A 543 15.01 48.84 -60.26
N PHE A 544 15.26 47.54 -60.45
CA PHE A 544 16.35 47.05 -61.31
C PHE A 544 16.09 47.37 -62.78
N PHE A 545 14.85 47.22 -63.25
CA PHE A 545 14.45 47.63 -64.60
C PHE A 545 14.58 49.14 -64.79
N VAL A 546 14.18 49.95 -63.81
CA VAL A 546 14.36 51.42 -63.84
C VAL A 546 15.84 51.79 -63.85
N MET A 547 16.67 51.15 -63.00
CA MET A 547 18.11 51.40 -62.96
C MET A 547 18.79 50.97 -64.27
N PHE A 548 18.42 49.82 -64.82
CA PHE A 548 18.91 49.33 -66.11
C PHE A 548 18.50 50.26 -67.26
N TYR A 549 17.24 50.72 -67.29
CA TYR A 549 16.76 51.67 -68.28
C TYR A 549 17.44 53.04 -68.15
N ALA A 550 17.57 53.57 -66.93
CA ALA A 550 18.29 54.81 -66.65
C ALA A 550 19.76 54.71 -67.04
N GLY A 551 20.43 53.60 -66.70
CA GLY A 551 21.81 53.31 -67.10
C GLY A 551 21.98 53.22 -68.62
N LYS A 552 21.05 52.56 -69.32
CA LYS A 552 21.06 52.48 -70.79
C LYS A 552 20.81 53.85 -71.44
N ARG A 553 19.99 54.71 -70.83
CA ARG A 553 19.71 56.08 -71.30
C ARG A 553 20.87 57.03 -71.03
N LEU A 554 21.57 56.89 -69.91
CA LEU A 554 22.82 57.57 -69.58
C LEU A 554 23.94 57.19 -70.56
N LEU A 555 24.10 55.90 -70.88
CA LEU A 555 25.03 55.41 -71.90
C LEU A 555 24.72 55.94 -73.31
N ARG A 556 23.45 56.26 -73.60
CA ARG A 556 23.03 56.88 -74.86
C ARG A 556 23.24 58.39 -74.90
N MET A 557 23.31 59.06 -73.75
CA MET A 557 23.67 60.49 -73.65
C MET A 557 25.19 60.72 -73.55
N LEU A 558 25.95 59.71 -73.14
CA LEU A 558 27.41 59.75 -73.00
C LEU A 558 28.14 58.87 -74.05
N GLY A 559 27.40 58.31 -75.01
CA GLY A 559 27.93 57.55 -76.13
C GLY A 559 28.35 58.48 -77.27
N PRO A 560 29.50 58.26 -77.93
CA PRO A 560 30.07 59.20 -78.88
C PRO A 560 29.27 59.20 -80.20
N GLU A 561 28.67 60.34 -80.54
CA GLU A 561 28.36 60.69 -81.92
C GLU A 561 29.30 61.84 -82.36
N ASP A 562 29.88 61.67 -83.54
CA ASP A 562 30.68 62.59 -84.35
C ASP A 562 32.14 62.92 -83.97
N ILE A 563 33.06 62.01 -84.31
CA ILE A 563 34.42 62.37 -84.73
C ILE A 563 34.84 61.49 -85.92
N PHE A 564 34.26 61.68 -87.11
CA PHE A 564 34.92 61.35 -88.39
C PHE A 564 34.35 62.24 -89.51
N GLN A 565 34.76 63.51 -89.50
CA GLN A 565 34.91 64.32 -90.71
C GLN A 565 36.30 64.95 -90.68
N GLN A 566 37.22 64.36 -91.45
CA GLN A 566 38.12 65.07 -92.38
C GLN A 566 39.07 64.06 -93.05
N GLU A 567 38.86 63.85 -94.35
CA GLU A 567 39.91 63.43 -95.29
C GLU A 567 40.98 64.54 -95.41
N PRO A 568 42.21 64.18 -95.82
CA PRO A 568 42.51 64.23 -97.25
C PRO A 568 43.04 62.91 -97.85
#